data_AF-A0AAU7DL20-F1
#
_entry.id   AF-A0AAU7DL20-F1
#
_cell.length_a   1.000
_cell.length_b   1.000
_cell.length_c   1.000
_cell.angle_alpha   90.00
_cell.angle_beta   90.00
_cell.angle_gamma   90.00
#
_symmetry.space_group_name_H-M   'P 1'
#
loop_
_entity.id
_entity.type
_entity.pdbx_description
1 polymer ?
#
loop_
_entity_poly.entity_id
_entity_poly.type
_entity_poly.pdbx_seq_one_letter_code
_entity_poly.pdbx_strand_id
1 'polypeptide(L)'
;MLEALRRGGIVCLLPEVIQPHWRGPAALLAGFPIVIHFIGLPSVANPGAAQFLIASCYWFDLATYREDDERRTMLYTSRPQDDIYLELTYWKRKQAWEGFKYRGNEWILSAKGTDLNSFIVQLTCCGIAEGELVQPILNLADTASSGVYIFEPSVGSAGGIQ
;
A
#
# COMPACT_ATOMS: atom_id res chain seq x y z
N MET A 1 12.37 -11.78 -3.04
CA MET A 1 11.15 -11.12 -2.50
C MET A 1 10.46 -11.97 -1.43
N LEU A 2 9.93 -13.16 -1.76
CA LEU A 2 9.27 -14.05 -0.77
C LEU A 2 10.17 -14.40 0.42
N GLU A 3 11.45 -14.67 0.19
CA GLU A 3 12.42 -14.94 1.25
C GLU A 3 12.60 -13.76 2.22
N ALA A 4 12.57 -12.52 1.73
CA ALA A 4 12.70 -11.35 2.59
C ALA A 4 11.49 -11.21 3.53
N LEU A 5 10.27 -11.36 3.01
CA LEU A 5 9.06 -11.38 3.84
C LEU A 5 9.10 -12.50 4.89
N ARG A 6 9.57 -13.70 4.51
CA ARG A 6 9.72 -14.82 5.46
C ARG A 6 10.74 -14.55 6.57
N ARG A 7 11.71 -13.67 6.33
CA ARG A 7 12.72 -13.24 7.32
C ARG A 7 12.28 -12.02 8.15
N GLY A 8 11.00 -11.62 8.05
CA GLY A 8 10.47 -10.46 8.76
C GLY A 8 10.70 -9.12 8.04
N GLY A 9 11.14 -9.15 6.79
CA GLY A 9 11.22 -7.97 5.93
C GLY A 9 9.85 -7.50 5.43
N ILE A 10 9.83 -6.32 4.81
CA ILE A 10 8.61 -5.73 4.25
C ILE A 10 8.80 -5.52 2.75
N VAL A 11 7.73 -5.76 2.00
CA VAL A 11 7.65 -5.54 0.57
C VAL A 11 6.63 -4.45 0.29
N CYS A 12 7.05 -3.43 -0.46
CA CYS A 12 6.18 -2.37 -0.94
C CYS A 12 6.19 -2.36 -2.48
N LEU A 13 5.00 -2.32 -3.07
CA LEU A 13 4.84 -2.08 -4.50
C LEU A 13 4.50 -0.60 -4.71
N LEU A 14 5.42 0.15 -5.29
CA LEU A 14 5.17 1.55 -5.64
C LEU A 14 4.11 1.59 -6.77
N PRO A 15 3.06 2.39 -6.60
CA PRO A 15 1.95 2.40 -7.53
C PRO A 15 2.35 3.12 -8.82
N GLU A 16 1.76 2.66 -9.93
CA GLU A 16 1.64 3.54 -11.08
C GLU A 16 0.73 4.72 -10.72
N VAL A 17 1.14 5.89 -11.19
CA VAL A 17 0.48 7.15 -10.89
C VAL A 17 -0.26 7.62 -12.13
N ILE A 18 -1.46 8.16 -11.91
CA ILE A 18 -2.25 8.78 -12.97
C ILE A 18 -1.44 9.93 -13.58
N GLN A 19 -1.22 9.85 -14.89
CA GLN A 19 -0.35 10.80 -15.58
C GLN A 19 -1.13 12.03 -16.06
N PRO A 20 -0.50 13.22 -16.08
CA PRO A 20 -1.17 14.45 -16.49
C PRO A 20 -1.59 14.48 -17.97
N HIS A 21 -0.99 13.64 -18.81
CA HIS A 21 -1.33 13.54 -20.23
C HIS A 21 -2.51 12.60 -20.51
N TRP A 22 -3.06 11.95 -19.47
CA TRP A 22 -4.27 11.13 -19.62
C TRP A 22 -5.48 12.05 -19.87
N ARG A 23 -6.36 11.66 -20.79
CA ARG A 23 -7.47 12.53 -21.24
C ARG A 23 -8.69 12.42 -20.33
N GLY A 24 -9.55 13.45 -20.38
CA GLY A 24 -10.82 13.47 -19.66
C GLY A 24 -10.65 13.71 -18.16
N PRO A 25 -11.57 13.19 -17.31
CA PRO A 25 -11.54 13.41 -15.86
C PRO A 25 -10.24 12.95 -15.18
N ALA A 26 -9.49 12.02 -15.79
CA ALA A 26 -8.24 11.51 -15.25
C ALA A 26 -7.15 12.58 -15.11
N ALA A 27 -7.14 13.63 -15.94
CA ALA A 27 -6.18 14.73 -15.83
C ALA A 27 -6.28 15.44 -14.47
N LEU A 28 -7.50 15.56 -13.92
CA LEU A 28 -7.74 16.17 -12.60
C LEU A 28 -7.19 15.32 -11.45
N LEU A 29 -6.93 14.04 -11.69
CA LEU A 29 -6.44 13.08 -10.69
C LEU A 29 -4.92 12.91 -10.77
N ALA A 30 -4.25 13.64 -11.67
CA ALA A 30 -2.82 13.50 -11.88
C ALA A 30 -2.03 13.58 -10.56
N GLY A 31 -1.11 12.64 -10.38
CA GLY A 31 -0.34 12.49 -9.13
C GLY A 31 -0.92 11.49 -8.13
N PHE A 32 -2.19 11.08 -8.25
CA PHE A 32 -2.74 10.02 -7.40
C PHE A 32 -2.38 8.61 -7.92
N PRO A 33 -2.14 7.64 -7.01
CA PRO A 33 -2.03 6.22 -7.33
C PRO A 33 -3.23 5.66 -8.10
N ILE A 34 -2.98 4.73 -9.02
CA ILE A 34 -4.05 3.96 -9.68
C ILE A 34 -4.55 2.84 -8.76
N VAL A 35 -3.64 2.16 -8.09
CA VAL A 35 -3.91 1.04 -7.20
C VAL A 35 -2.88 1.00 -6.09
N ILE A 36 -3.31 0.71 -4.87
CA ILE A 36 -2.44 0.54 -3.72
C ILE A 36 -2.48 -0.92 -3.29
N HIS A 37 -1.30 -1.52 -3.12
CA HIS A 37 -1.14 -2.92 -2.76
C HIS A 37 -0.59 -3.05 -1.34
N PHE A 38 -1.31 -3.77 -0.50
CA PHE A 38 -0.77 -4.29 0.75
C PHE A 38 -0.36 -5.73 0.52
N ILE A 39 0.93 -6.05 0.69
CA ILE A 39 1.48 -7.38 0.43
C ILE A 39 1.67 -8.13 1.73
N GLY A 40 1.42 -9.44 1.70
CA GLY A 40 1.67 -10.35 2.81
C GLY A 40 1.97 -11.77 2.36
N LEU A 41 2.20 -12.63 3.34
CA LEU A 41 2.25 -14.08 3.16
C LEU A 41 0.91 -14.69 3.60
N PRO A 42 0.43 -15.74 2.92
CA PRO A 42 -0.74 -16.47 3.41
C PRO A 42 -0.46 -17.04 4.80
N SER A 43 -1.48 -17.03 5.68
CA SER A 43 -1.40 -17.70 6.97
C SER A 43 -1.31 -19.21 6.74
N VAL A 44 -0.17 -19.81 7.08
CA VAL A 44 0.07 -21.24 6.99
C VAL A 44 0.73 -21.71 8.29
N ALA A 45 0.31 -22.87 8.78
CA ALA A 45 0.88 -23.48 9.99
C ALA A 45 2.38 -23.75 9.88
N ASN A 46 2.90 -23.85 8.65
CA ASN A 46 4.32 -23.93 8.37
C ASN A 46 4.75 -22.76 7.46
N PRO A 47 5.54 -21.79 7.95
CA PRO A 47 6.02 -20.64 7.16
C PRO A 47 6.78 -21.03 5.87
N GLY A 48 7.39 -22.22 5.84
CA GLY A 48 8.06 -22.76 4.65
C GLY A 48 7.09 -23.19 3.54
N ALA A 49 5.80 -23.34 3.84
CA ALA A 49 4.78 -23.79 2.90
C ALA A 49 4.10 -22.65 2.11
N ALA A 50 4.32 -21.38 2.49
CA ALA A 50 3.75 -20.23 1.79
C ALA A 50 4.46 -20.00 0.45
N GLN A 51 4.00 -20.63 -0.64
CA GLN A 51 4.69 -20.59 -1.95
C GLN A 51 4.39 -19.33 -2.81
N PHE A 52 3.49 -18.46 -2.35
CA PHE A 52 3.05 -17.27 -3.08
C PHE A 52 2.84 -16.07 -2.15
N LEU A 53 2.81 -14.88 -2.75
CA LEU A 53 2.39 -13.64 -2.10
C LEU A 53 0.89 -13.46 -2.23
N ILE A 54 0.28 -12.98 -1.16
CA ILE A 54 -1.08 -12.45 -1.19
C ILE A 54 -1.02 -10.93 -1.19
N ALA A 55 -2.07 -10.32 -1.71
CA ALA A 55 -2.27 -8.90 -1.58
C ALA A 55 -3.72 -8.52 -1.40
N SER A 56 -3.92 -7.45 -0.64
CA SER A 56 -5.13 -6.66 -0.66
C SER A 56 -4.90 -5.46 -1.58
N CYS A 57 -5.80 -5.29 -2.56
CA CYS A 57 -5.69 -4.29 -3.61
C CYS A 57 -6.80 -3.25 -3.46
N TYR A 58 -6.42 -1.97 -3.49
CA TYR A 58 -7.35 -0.85 -3.39
C TYR A 58 -7.24 0.02 -4.62
N TRP A 59 -8.33 0.15 -5.36
CA TRP A 59 -8.41 0.99 -6.57
C TRP A 59 -9.04 2.32 -6.23
N PHE A 60 -8.60 3.38 -6.91
CA PHE A 60 -9.22 4.69 -6.72
C PHE A 60 -10.71 4.66 -7.08
N ASP A 61 -11.52 5.39 -6.31
CA ASP A 61 -12.91 5.68 -6.63
C ASP A 61 -13.07 7.14 -7.07
N LEU A 62 -13.24 7.33 -8.37
CA LEU A 62 -13.40 8.65 -8.99
C LEU A 62 -14.56 9.46 -8.39
N ALA A 63 -15.65 8.81 -7.98
CA ALA A 63 -16.82 9.52 -7.47
C ALA A 63 -16.54 10.23 -6.13
N THR A 64 -15.49 9.81 -5.44
CA THR A 64 -15.08 10.31 -4.12
C THR A 64 -14.04 11.42 -4.20
N TYR A 65 -13.50 11.70 -5.39
CA TYR A 65 -12.53 12.77 -5.57
C TYR A 65 -13.13 14.12 -5.15
N ARG A 66 -12.45 14.83 -4.25
CA ARG A 66 -12.79 16.18 -3.81
C ARG A 66 -11.53 17.04 -3.84
N GLU A 67 -11.70 18.29 -4.26
CA GLU A 67 -10.63 19.27 -4.31
C GLU A 67 -11.15 20.61 -3.81
N ASP A 68 -10.40 21.21 -2.90
CA ASP A 68 -10.59 22.58 -2.42
C ASP A 68 -9.26 23.35 -2.53
N ASP A 69 -9.19 24.58 -2.03
CA ASP A 69 -7.99 25.41 -2.11
C ASP A 69 -6.79 24.85 -1.33
N GLU A 70 -7.03 23.98 -0.35
CA GLU A 70 -6.00 23.47 0.56
C GLU A 70 -5.56 22.05 0.22
N ARG A 71 -6.47 21.21 -0.30
CA ARG A 71 -6.23 19.77 -0.44
C ARG A 71 -6.98 19.13 -1.62
N ARG A 72 -6.48 17.96 -1.99
CA ARG A 72 -7.14 16.99 -2.88
C ARG A 72 -7.31 15.70 -2.10
N THR A 73 -8.50 15.12 -2.08
CA THR A 73 -8.81 13.89 -1.32
C THR A 73 -9.52 12.89 -2.22
N MET A 74 -9.22 11.59 -2.04
CA MET A 74 -9.84 10.50 -2.79
C MET A 74 -9.86 9.21 -1.96
N LEU A 75 -10.95 8.45 -2.06
CA LEU A 75 -11.08 7.14 -1.46
C LEU A 75 -10.59 6.05 -2.40
N TYR A 76 -10.10 4.95 -1.81
CA TYR A 76 -9.74 3.73 -2.51
C TYR A 76 -10.43 2.55 -1.86
N THR A 77 -11.00 1.68 -2.68
CA THR A 77 -11.81 0.54 -2.24
C THR A 77 -11.32 -0.75 -2.88
N SER A 78 -11.56 -1.87 -2.20
CA SER A 78 -11.32 -3.20 -2.73
C SER A 78 -12.38 -3.59 -3.77
N ARG A 79 -12.08 -4.64 -4.55
CA ARG A 79 -13.00 -5.24 -5.51
C ARG A 79 -12.98 -6.77 -5.31
N PRO A 80 -14.09 -7.40 -4.87
CA PRO A 80 -15.37 -6.78 -4.48
C PRO A 80 -15.21 -5.82 -3.28
N GLN A 81 -16.15 -4.89 -3.15
CA GLN A 81 -16.10 -3.88 -2.10
C GLN A 81 -16.24 -4.53 -0.71
N ASP A 82 -15.34 -4.15 0.18
CA ASP A 82 -15.28 -4.59 1.58
C ASP A 82 -15.56 -3.41 2.53
N ASP A 83 -15.65 -3.67 3.83
CA ASP A 83 -15.75 -2.64 4.87
C ASP A 83 -14.45 -1.86 5.08
N ILE A 84 -13.34 -2.35 4.52
CA ILE A 84 -12.04 -1.67 4.55
C ILE A 84 -11.86 -0.77 3.32
N TYR A 85 -11.42 0.46 3.58
CA TYR A 85 -11.08 1.42 2.53
C TYR A 85 -9.91 2.32 2.95
N LEU A 86 -9.33 3.01 1.98
CA LEU A 86 -8.31 4.02 2.20
C LEU A 86 -8.86 5.40 1.87
N GLU A 87 -8.41 6.40 2.62
CA GLU A 87 -8.53 7.80 2.23
C GLU A 87 -7.14 8.37 2.03
N LEU A 88 -6.87 8.92 0.85
CA LEU A 88 -5.63 9.63 0.54
C LEU A 88 -5.92 11.11 0.37
N THR A 89 -5.11 11.94 1.01
CA THR A 89 -5.15 13.39 0.91
C THR A 89 -3.79 13.93 0.52
N TYR A 90 -3.76 14.76 -0.52
CA TYR A 90 -2.60 15.59 -0.85
C TYR A 90 -2.86 17.04 -0.42
N TRP A 91 -2.03 17.54 0.49
CA TRP A 91 -2.08 18.91 1.00
C TRP A 91 -1.26 19.85 0.11
N LYS A 92 -1.93 20.75 -0.62
CA LYS A 92 -1.32 21.62 -1.65
C LYS A 92 -0.27 22.55 -1.07
N ARG A 93 -0.58 23.24 0.03
CA ARG A 93 0.32 24.20 0.68
C ARG A 93 1.53 23.54 1.32
N LYS A 94 1.33 22.37 1.95
CA LYS A 94 2.39 21.62 2.62
C LYS A 94 3.22 20.78 1.63
N GLN A 95 2.72 20.59 0.41
CA GLN A 95 3.24 19.66 -0.58
C GLN A 95 3.52 18.28 0.04
N ALA A 96 2.51 17.75 0.73
CA ALA A 96 2.66 16.53 1.51
C ALA A 96 1.43 15.63 1.38
N TRP A 97 1.67 14.34 1.46
CA TRP A 97 0.66 13.30 1.49
C TRP A 97 0.31 12.94 2.93
N GLU A 98 -0.96 12.63 3.12
CA GLU A 98 -1.52 12.03 4.31
C GLU A 98 -2.51 10.96 3.88
N GLY A 99 -2.57 9.86 4.60
CA GLY A 99 -3.52 8.82 4.28
C GLY A 99 -3.88 7.97 5.48
N PHE A 100 -5.05 7.38 5.38
CA PHE A 100 -5.69 6.63 6.44
C PHE A 100 -6.26 5.34 5.86
N LYS A 101 -6.21 4.27 6.65
CA LYS A 101 -6.94 3.03 6.40
C LYS A 101 -8.02 2.90 7.45
N TYR A 102 -9.23 2.58 7.01
CA TYR A 102 -10.40 2.45 7.85
C TYR A 102 -11.03 1.07 7.70
N ARG A 103 -11.70 0.60 8.75
CA ARG A 103 -12.71 -0.45 8.72
C ARG A 103 -14.03 0.16 9.16
N GLY A 104 -14.98 0.32 8.24
CA GLY A 104 -16.20 1.10 8.51
C GLY A 104 -15.83 2.50 9.00
N ASN A 105 -16.18 2.84 10.24
CA ASN A 105 -15.83 4.14 10.85
C ASN A 105 -14.59 4.10 11.75
N GLU A 106 -13.97 2.92 11.91
CA GLU A 106 -12.81 2.74 12.77
C GLU A 106 -11.52 2.98 12.00
N TRP A 107 -10.64 3.78 12.59
CA TRP A 107 -9.32 4.06 12.05
C TRP A 107 -8.34 2.93 12.40
N ILE A 108 -7.70 2.34 11.40
CA ILE A 108 -6.73 1.23 11.57
C ILE A 108 -5.30 1.75 11.63
N LEU A 109 -4.91 2.59 10.66
CA LEU A 109 -3.54 3.15 10.56
C LEU A 109 -3.53 4.45 9.76
N SER A 110 -2.49 5.26 9.95
CA SER A 110 -2.23 6.45 9.15
C SER A 110 -0.77 6.55 8.73
N ALA A 111 -0.52 7.26 7.64
CA ALA A 111 0.80 7.54 7.11
C ALA A 111 0.89 8.96 6.56
N LYS A 112 2.11 9.50 6.52
CA LYS A 112 2.42 10.84 5.99
C LYS A 112 3.75 10.82 5.24
N GLY A 113 3.86 11.56 4.15
CA GLY A 113 5.12 11.69 3.43
C GLY A 113 5.20 12.99 2.66
N THR A 114 6.41 13.55 2.54
CA THR A 114 6.66 14.75 1.72
C THR A 114 6.69 14.43 0.22
N ASP A 115 6.78 13.15 -0.13
CA ASP A 115 6.67 12.64 -1.48
C ASP A 115 5.80 11.38 -1.49
N LEU A 116 5.31 11.00 -2.67
CA LEU A 116 4.38 9.88 -2.80
C LEU A 116 5.04 8.55 -2.43
N ASN A 117 6.31 8.34 -2.75
CA ASN A 117 6.95 7.04 -2.55
C ASN A 117 7.17 6.78 -1.05
N SER A 118 7.70 7.76 -0.32
CA SER A 118 7.87 7.64 1.14
C SER A 118 6.53 7.45 1.84
N PHE A 119 5.50 8.18 1.42
CA PHE A 119 4.14 8.01 1.91
C PHE A 119 3.59 6.60 1.67
N ILE A 120 3.70 6.06 0.46
CA ILE A 120 3.19 4.73 0.13
C ILE A 120 3.94 3.64 0.91
N VAL A 121 5.27 3.76 1.03
CA VAL A 121 6.07 2.82 1.84
C VAL A 121 5.57 2.80 3.27
N GLN A 122 5.37 3.97 3.89
CA GLN A 122 4.86 4.04 5.26
C GLN A 122 3.41 3.55 5.37
N LEU A 123 2.54 3.87 4.42
CA LEU A 123 1.15 3.44 4.41
C LEU A 123 1.04 1.91 4.35
N THR A 124 1.90 1.27 3.56
CA THR A 124 1.83 -0.18 3.28
C THR A 124 2.67 -1.04 4.21
N CYS A 125 3.56 -0.43 5.03
CA CYS A 125 4.48 -1.19 5.88
C CYS A 125 3.81 -2.00 6.99
N CYS A 126 2.60 -1.61 7.41
CA CYS A 126 1.82 -2.37 8.39
C CYS A 126 1.20 -3.65 7.81
N GLY A 127 1.28 -3.87 6.50
CA GLY A 127 0.77 -5.06 5.83
C GLY A 127 -0.76 -5.14 5.79
N ILE A 128 -1.26 -6.36 5.63
CA ILE A 128 -2.68 -6.67 5.46
C ILE A 128 -3.32 -6.85 6.84
N ALA A 129 -4.39 -6.13 7.13
CA ALA A 129 -5.18 -6.28 8.35
C ALA A 129 -6.00 -7.57 8.33
N GLU A 130 -6.29 -8.11 9.51
CA GLU A 130 -7.05 -9.34 9.68
C GLU A 130 -8.43 -9.24 9.03
N GLY A 131 -8.78 -10.17 8.14
CA GLY A 131 -10.10 -10.21 7.49
C GLY A 131 -10.22 -9.39 6.20
N GLU A 132 -9.17 -8.68 5.79
CA GLU A 132 -9.14 -8.07 4.44
C GLU A 132 -9.27 -9.12 3.35
N LEU A 133 -10.01 -8.76 2.29
CA LEU A 133 -10.00 -9.52 1.06
C LEU A 133 -8.60 -9.55 0.43
N VAL A 134 -8.13 -10.76 0.15
CA VAL A 134 -6.81 -10.98 -0.45
C VAL A 134 -6.87 -11.86 -1.68
N GLN A 135 -5.95 -11.61 -2.61
CA GLN A 135 -5.75 -12.41 -3.81
C GLN A 135 -4.28 -12.81 -3.95
N PRO A 136 -3.97 -13.98 -4.53
CA PRO A 136 -2.60 -14.37 -4.84
C PRO A 136 -2.08 -13.48 -6.00
N ILE A 137 -0.88 -12.92 -5.88
CA ILE A 137 -0.27 -12.11 -6.97
C ILE A 137 0.88 -12.83 -7.66
N LEU A 138 1.85 -13.40 -6.92
CA LEU A 138 3.07 -13.96 -7.49
C LEU A 138 3.48 -15.23 -6.76
N ASN A 139 3.87 -16.25 -7.52
CA ASN A 139 4.51 -17.45 -6.98
C ASN A 139 6.05 -17.30 -7.00
N LEU A 140 6.77 -18.26 -6.39
CA LEU A 140 8.24 -18.27 -6.35
C LEU A 140 8.91 -18.06 -7.72
N ALA A 141 8.37 -18.65 -8.80
CA ALA A 141 8.91 -18.50 -10.15
C ALA A 141 8.71 -17.08 -10.71
N ASP A 142 7.60 -16.41 -10.39
CA ASP A 142 7.30 -15.05 -10.85
C ASP A 142 8.14 -13.97 -10.12
N THR A 143 8.63 -14.28 -8.91
CA THR A 143 9.36 -13.29 -8.07
C THR A 143 10.81 -13.03 -8.48
N ALA A 144 11.36 -13.73 -9.47
CA ALA A 144 12.75 -13.59 -9.91
C ALA A 144 13.04 -12.28 -10.69
N SER A 145 12.02 -11.53 -11.11
CA SER A 145 12.17 -10.39 -12.04
C SER A 145 11.38 -9.11 -11.69
N SER A 146 10.81 -8.97 -10.49
CA SER A 146 9.63 -8.11 -10.27
C SER A 146 9.84 -6.64 -9.86
N GLY A 147 11.06 -6.08 -9.85
CA GLY A 147 11.27 -4.63 -9.62
C GLY A 147 10.78 -4.08 -8.26
N VAL A 148 10.73 -4.93 -7.25
CA VAL A 148 10.17 -4.62 -5.92
C VAL A 148 11.24 -4.12 -4.95
N TYR A 149 10.92 -3.05 -4.22
CA TYR A 149 11.77 -2.55 -3.14
C TYR A 149 11.48 -3.30 -1.84
N ILE A 150 12.52 -3.91 -1.29
CA ILE A 150 12.48 -4.65 -0.03
C ILE A 150 13.12 -3.76 1.03
N PHE A 151 12.36 -3.47 2.08
CA PHE A 151 12.95 -2.92 3.29
C PHE A 151 13.25 -4.09 4.22
N GLU A 152 14.55 -4.40 4.37
CA GLU A 152 15.00 -5.27 5.44
C GLU A 152 15.21 -4.39 6.68
N PRO A 153 14.39 -4.51 7.74
CA PRO A 153 14.73 -3.87 9.00
C PRO A 153 16.07 -4.44 9.43
N SER A 154 17.09 -3.59 9.57
CA SER A 154 18.36 -3.98 10.13
C SER A 154 18.08 -4.52 11.53
N VAL A 155 18.16 -5.85 11.69
CA VAL A 155 18.19 -6.47 13.00
C VAL A 155 19.50 -6.00 13.61
N GLY A 156 19.45 -4.91 14.37
CA GLY A 156 20.53 -4.56 15.26
C GLY A 156 20.80 -5.82 16.08
N SER A 157 21.96 -6.42 15.88
CA SER A 157 22.44 -7.49 16.73
C SER A 157 22.22 -7.03 18.15
N ALA A 158 21.31 -7.69 18.87
CA ALA A 158 21.21 -7.56 20.31
C ALA A 158 22.57 -8.02 20.86
N GLY A 159 23.50 -7.08 20.97
CA GLY A 159 24.74 -7.25 21.67
C GLY A 159 24.36 -7.66 23.08
N GLY A 160 24.79 -8.85 23.48
CA GLY A 160 24.55 -9.38 24.80
C GLY A 160 24.98 -8.36 25.84
N ILE A 161 24.10 -8.14 26.82
CA ILE A 161 24.52 -7.56 28.09
C ILE A 161 25.24 -8.69 28.83
N GLN A 162 26.57 -8.62 28.85
CA GLN A 162 27.38 -9.19 29.92
C GLN A 162 27.32 -8.27 31.14
#